data_AF-A0A5B7DT67-F1
#
_entry.id   AF-A0A5B7DT67-F1
#
_cell.length_a   1.000
_cell.length_b   1.000
_cell.length_c   1.000
_cell.angle_alpha   90.00
_cell.angle_beta   90.00
_cell.angle_gamma   90.00
#
_symmetry.space_group_name_H-M   'P 1'
#
loop_
_entity.id
_entity.type
_entity.pdbx_description
1 polymer ?
#
loop_
_entity_poly.entity_id
_entity_poly.type
_entity_poly.pdbx_seq_one_letter_code
_entity_poly.pdbx_strand_id
1 'polypeptide(L)'
;MQATKGSSHAALGTSSHVQVRNLGAGGSTCLDSPARRANLHKPVGLYPCHKQGGNQVHNLATGQCVDSPAKPEDNHKPVGLWPCHKQGGNQYWMLSKEGEIRRDEACMDYAGSDVILYPCHGSKGNQYWEYSPETNRIIHGSSKKCLAISQDRKKLVMEDCSLEEGRQKWKFENYDPNKKL
;
A
#
# COMPACT_ATOMS: atom_id res chain seq x y z
N MET A 1 37.21 35.59 -24.71
CA MET A 1 36.75 34.23 -24.38
C MET A 1 36.10 34.30 -23.00
N GLN A 2 34.77 34.43 -22.93
CA GLN A 2 34.02 34.44 -21.66
C GLN A 2 33.23 33.13 -21.58
N ALA A 3 33.47 32.37 -20.52
CA ALA A 3 32.81 31.12 -20.24
C ALA A 3 31.37 31.36 -19.76
N THR A 4 30.40 30.78 -20.46
CA THR A 4 28.99 30.74 -20.05
C THR A 4 28.82 29.73 -18.91
N LYS A 5 28.43 30.20 -17.72
CA LYS A 5 27.98 29.34 -16.61
C LYS A 5 26.57 28.81 -16.94
N GLY A 6 26.48 27.52 -17.24
CA GLY A 6 25.20 26.81 -17.27
C GLY A 6 24.69 26.59 -15.84
N SER A 7 23.59 27.25 -15.49
CA SER A 7 22.86 26.98 -14.25
C SER A 7 21.87 25.84 -14.51
N SER A 8 22.22 24.62 -14.08
CA SER A 8 21.26 23.52 -14.01
C SER A 8 20.42 23.66 -12.74
N HIS A 9 19.24 24.24 -12.88
CA HIS A 9 18.21 24.11 -11.84
C HIS A 9 17.75 22.65 -11.79
N ALA A 10 18.21 21.92 -10.78
CA ALA A 10 17.62 20.63 -10.42
C ALA A 10 16.19 20.89 -9.93
N ALA A 11 15.20 20.36 -10.65
CA ALA A 11 13.82 20.36 -10.22
C ALA A 11 13.71 19.60 -8.88
N LEU A 12 13.26 20.28 -7.84
CA LEU A 12 12.86 19.69 -6.57
C LEU A 12 11.64 18.80 -6.83
N GLY A 13 11.87 17.48 -6.93
CA GLY A 13 10.81 16.48 -7.02
C GLY A 13 10.11 16.28 -5.67
N THR A 14 8.83 16.63 -5.61
CA THR A 14 7.94 16.41 -4.47
C THR A 14 7.33 15.00 -4.49
N SER A 15 7.90 14.06 -3.71
CA SER A 15 7.22 12.93 -3.04
C SER A 15 8.30 12.00 -2.48
N SER A 16 8.58 12.12 -1.18
CA SER A 16 9.68 11.43 -0.52
C SER A 16 9.37 9.96 -0.30
N HIS A 17 9.66 9.14 -1.31
CA HIS A 17 9.92 7.73 -1.14
C HIS A 17 11.23 7.58 -0.35
N VAL A 18 11.17 7.29 0.95
CA VAL A 18 12.39 7.06 1.74
C VAL A 18 12.80 5.60 1.60
N GLN A 19 13.56 5.30 0.55
CA GLN A 19 14.30 4.06 0.46
C GLN A 19 15.77 4.33 0.81
N VAL A 20 16.32 3.52 1.70
CA VAL A 20 17.76 3.56 1.99
C VAL A 20 18.48 2.77 0.90
N ARG A 21 19.19 3.47 0.01
CA ARG A 21 19.92 2.87 -1.12
C ARG A 21 21.40 2.77 -0.81
N ASN A 22 22.01 1.64 -1.15
CA ASN A 22 23.46 1.53 -1.14
C ASN A 22 24.01 2.05 -2.47
N LEU A 23 24.57 3.28 -2.45
CA LEU A 23 25.15 3.91 -3.65
C LEU A 23 26.44 3.22 -4.12
N GLY A 24 27.17 2.55 -3.22
CA GLY A 24 28.37 1.77 -3.56
C GLY A 24 28.07 0.52 -4.40
N ALA A 25 26.82 0.05 -4.40
CA ALA A 25 26.34 -1.06 -5.22
C ALA A 25 25.60 -0.59 -6.50
N GLY A 26 25.89 0.62 -6.97
CA GLY A 26 25.27 1.18 -8.19
C GLY A 26 23.83 1.67 -8.01
N GLY A 27 23.34 1.78 -6.77
CA GLY A 27 22.03 2.38 -6.45
C GLY A 27 20.80 1.55 -6.85
N SER A 28 20.99 0.32 -7.34
CA SER A 28 19.93 -0.62 -7.75
C SER A 28 19.40 -1.48 -6.59
N THR A 29 20.13 -1.52 -5.48
CA THR A 29 19.77 -2.26 -4.27
C THR A 29 19.34 -1.32 -3.14
N CYS A 30 18.35 -1.77 -2.39
CA CYS A 30 17.75 -1.09 -1.25
C CYS A 30 17.98 -1.93 0.00
N LEU A 31 18.27 -1.26 1.12
CA LEU A 31 18.27 -1.88 2.43
C LEU A 31 16.81 -2.24 2.77
N ASP A 32 16.54 -3.52 2.93
CA ASP A 32 15.18 -4.04 3.14
C ASP A 32 15.22 -5.29 4.04
N SER A 33 14.09 -5.59 4.67
CA SER A 33 13.91 -6.78 5.49
C SER A 33 12.67 -7.53 5.02
N PRO A 34 12.70 -8.88 4.96
CA PRO A 34 11.48 -9.62 4.72
C PRO A 34 10.47 -9.32 5.85
N ALA A 35 9.35 -8.67 5.52
CA ALA A 35 8.34 -8.23 6.49
C ALA A 35 7.49 -9.37 7.08
N ARG A 36 8.02 -10.60 7.22
CA ARG A 36 7.25 -11.70 7.81
C ARG A 36 7.73 -11.92 9.24
N ARG A 37 6.80 -12.24 10.14
CA ARG A 37 7.09 -12.63 11.52
C ARG A 37 8.20 -13.69 11.67
N ALA A 38 8.27 -14.65 10.74
CA ALA A 38 9.32 -15.69 10.70
C ALA A 38 10.74 -15.15 10.39
N ASN A 39 10.86 -13.87 10.03
CA ASN A 39 12.10 -13.17 9.73
C ASN A 39 12.43 -12.07 10.75
N LEU A 40 11.66 -11.99 11.85
CA LEU A 40 12.05 -11.18 12.99
C LEU A 40 13.41 -11.66 13.54
N HIS A 41 14.23 -10.72 14.02
CA HIS A 41 15.60 -10.94 14.50
C HIS A 41 16.62 -11.41 13.45
N LYS A 42 16.24 -11.48 12.17
CA LYS A 42 17.19 -11.72 11.08
C LYS A 42 17.82 -10.39 10.64
N PRO A 43 19.07 -10.41 10.13
CA PRO A 43 19.73 -9.20 9.65
C PRO A 43 18.97 -8.59 8.47
N VAL A 44 18.93 -7.26 8.43
CA VAL A 44 18.46 -6.50 7.27
C VAL A 44 19.45 -6.71 6.11
N GLY A 45 18.95 -6.87 4.89
CA GLY A 45 19.75 -7.22 3.73
C GLY A 45 19.64 -6.20 2.59
N LEU A 46 20.44 -6.42 1.54
CA LEU A 46 20.29 -5.69 0.28
C LEU A 46 19.36 -6.46 -0.64
N TYR A 47 18.23 -5.85 -1.00
CA TYR A 47 17.25 -6.42 -1.92
C TYR A 47 17.11 -5.52 -3.15
N PRO A 48 16.73 -6.07 -4.33
CA PRO A 48 16.40 -5.24 -5.48
C PRO A 48 15.33 -4.22 -5.10
N CYS A 49 15.61 -2.94 -5.35
CA CYS A 49 14.64 -1.88 -5.07
C CYS A 49 13.37 -2.15 -5.88
N HIS A 50 12.33 -2.62 -5.19
CA HIS A 50 11.10 -3.07 -5.86
C HIS A 50 10.15 -1.92 -6.15
N LYS A 51 10.23 -0.79 -5.41
CA LYS A 51 9.36 0.39 -5.59
C LYS A 51 7.87 0.02 -5.71
N GLN A 52 7.45 -1.12 -5.16
CA GLN A 52 6.11 -1.64 -5.39
C GLN A 52 5.01 -0.83 -4.70
N GLY A 53 5.42 0.19 -3.97
CA GLY A 53 4.53 1.28 -3.62
C GLY A 53 3.65 0.94 -2.45
N GLY A 54 3.40 1.98 -1.69
CA GLY A 54 2.73 1.86 -0.43
C GLY A 54 2.91 3.13 0.36
N ASN A 55 1.85 3.92 0.35
CA ASN A 55 1.57 5.01 1.27
C ASN A 55 0.03 5.14 1.22
N GLN A 56 -0.52 6.33 1.44
CA GLN A 56 -1.96 6.50 1.58
C GLN A 56 -2.78 5.77 0.50
N VAL A 57 -3.73 4.95 0.95
CA VAL A 57 -4.73 4.31 0.07
C VAL A 57 -5.96 5.20 0.09
N HIS A 58 -6.05 6.09 -0.89
CA HIS A 58 -7.09 7.12 -0.93
C HIS A 58 -8.22 6.72 -1.85
N ASN A 59 -9.45 6.92 -1.40
CA ASN A 59 -10.64 6.72 -2.20
C ASN A 59 -10.88 7.93 -3.11
N LEU A 60 -11.09 7.71 -4.40
CA LEU A 60 -11.23 8.79 -5.38
C LEU A 60 -12.56 9.53 -5.28
N ALA A 61 -13.61 8.89 -4.77
CA ALA A 61 -14.95 9.49 -4.68
C ALA A 61 -15.15 10.32 -3.40
N THR A 62 -14.55 9.90 -2.28
CA THR A 62 -14.75 10.56 -0.98
C THR A 62 -13.56 11.39 -0.53
N GLY A 63 -12.35 11.13 -1.05
CA GLY A 63 -11.11 11.73 -0.56
C GLY A 63 -10.66 11.21 0.82
N GLN A 64 -11.34 10.20 1.38
CA GLN A 64 -10.90 9.54 2.61
C GLN A 64 -9.79 8.52 2.33
N CYS A 65 -8.95 8.29 3.33
CA CYS A 65 -7.89 7.31 3.31
C CYS A 65 -8.23 6.11 4.20
N VAL A 66 -7.73 4.94 3.82
CA VAL A 66 -7.70 3.77 4.72
C VAL A 66 -6.80 4.12 5.92
N ASP A 67 -7.32 3.95 7.12
CA ASP A 67 -6.67 4.34 8.37
C ASP A 67 -6.99 3.33 9.47
N SER A 68 -5.98 2.68 10.02
CA SER A 68 -6.17 1.78 11.17
C SER A 68 -4.90 1.71 12.00
N PRO A 69 -4.98 1.50 13.32
CA PRO A 69 -3.84 1.01 14.09
C PRO A 69 -3.63 -0.50 13.86
N ALA A 70 -2.39 -1.00 13.95
CA ALA A 70 -2.05 -2.43 13.83
C ALA A 70 -1.25 -2.93 15.03
N LYS A 71 -1.58 -2.46 16.23
CA LYS A 71 -1.06 -3.09 17.44
C LYS A 71 -1.72 -4.48 17.59
N PRO A 72 -1.12 -5.42 18.33
CA PRO A 72 -1.70 -6.75 18.53
C PRO A 72 -3.15 -6.73 19.02
N GLU A 73 -3.51 -5.78 19.88
CA GLU A 73 -4.86 -5.56 20.42
C GLU A 73 -5.86 -4.95 19.42
N ASP A 74 -5.39 -4.47 18.27
CA ASP A 74 -6.20 -3.93 17.19
C ASP A 74 -6.46 -4.95 16.07
N ASN A 75 -5.76 -6.08 16.09
CA ASN A 75 -6.11 -7.21 15.23
C ASN A 75 -7.58 -7.61 15.46
N HIS A 76 -8.24 -8.06 14.40
CA HIS A 76 -9.68 -8.36 14.35
C HIS A 76 -10.64 -7.17 14.45
N LYS A 77 -10.14 -5.94 14.64
CA LYS A 77 -10.99 -4.75 14.51
C LYS A 77 -11.16 -4.41 13.03
N PRO A 78 -12.35 -3.93 12.62
CA PRO A 78 -12.57 -3.45 11.26
C PRO A 78 -11.58 -2.36 10.87
N VAL A 79 -11.10 -2.42 9.63
CA VAL A 79 -10.27 -1.37 9.05
C VAL A 79 -11.10 -0.10 8.87
N GLY A 80 -10.59 1.01 9.41
CA GLY A 80 -11.22 2.30 9.42
C GLY A 80 -10.93 3.19 8.21
N LEU A 81 -11.60 4.34 8.22
CA LEU A 81 -11.44 5.43 7.26
C LEU A 81 -11.15 6.73 8.03
N TRP A 82 -10.27 7.57 7.50
CA TRP A 82 -9.96 8.87 8.08
C TRP A 82 -9.55 9.88 6.99
N PRO A 83 -9.68 11.20 7.23
CA PRO A 83 -9.09 12.19 6.33
C PRO A 83 -7.61 11.92 6.05
N CYS A 84 -7.22 12.02 4.78
CA CYS A 84 -5.84 11.83 4.36
C CYS A 84 -4.94 12.91 4.98
N HIS A 85 -3.94 12.52 5.78
CA HIS A 85 -3.06 13.47 6.49
C HIS A 85 -1.57 13.40 6.14
N LYS A 86 -1.10 12.43 5.35
CA LYS A 86 0.30 12.33 4.85
C LYS A 86 1.39 12.29 5.92
N GLN A 87 1.07 11.79 7.11
CA GLN A 87 2.04 11.68 8.22
C GLN A 87 2.54 10.24 8.43
N GLY A 88 2.23 9.33 7.50
CA GLY A 88 2.47 7.90 7.67
C GLY A 88 1.60 7.32 8.78
N GLY A 89 2.21 6.55 9.70
CA GLY A 89 1.51 5.97 10.84
C GLY A 89 0.36 5.06 10.41
N ASN A 90 -0.85 5.36 10.88
CA ASN A 90 -2.05 4.55 10.61
C ASN A 90 -2.48 4.52 9.13
N GLN A 91 -2.00 5.46 8.31
CA GLN A 91 -2.29 5.55 6.88
C GLN A 91 -1.13 5.07 6.01
N TYR A 92 -0.11 4.46 6.62
CA TYR A 92 1.00 3.87 5.89
C TYR A 92 0.68 2.41 5.56
N TRP A 93 0.36 2.16 4.30
CA TRP A 93 0.00 0.85 3.77
C TRP A 93 0.95 0.44 2.66
N MET A 94 1.21 -0.85 2.49
CA MET A 94 2.05 -1.37 1.40
C MET A 94 1.34 -2.49 0.64
N LEU A 95 1.47 -2.52 -0.68
CA LEU A 95 1.03 -3.67 -1.48
C LEU A 95 2.25 -4.56 -1.77
N SER A 96 2.24 -5.80 -1.29
CA SER A 96 3.33 -6.74 -1.51
C SER A 96 3.27 -7.42 -2.88
N LYS A 97 4.39 -8.04 -3.30
CA LYS A 97 4.49 -8.89 -4.51
C LYS A 97 3.47 -10.01 -4.50
N GLU A 98 3.25 -10.56 -3.31
CA GLU A 98 2.38 -11.69 -3.09
C GLU A 98 0.90 -11.30 -3.00
N GLY A 99 0.58 -10.00 -3.18
CA GLY A 99 -0.78 -9.47 -3.17
C GLY A 99 -1.34 -9.24 -1.77
N GLU A 100 -0.50 -8.99 -0.77
CA GLU A 100 -0.97 -8.58 0.56
C GLU A 100 -1.01 -7.05 0.66
N ILE A 101 -2.10 -6.49 1.21
CA ILE A 101 -2.14 -5.08 1.63
C ILE A 101 -1.76 -5.03 3.10
N ARG A 102 -0.58 -4.48 3.40
CA ARG A 102 0.11 -4.62 4.67
C ARG A 102 0.19 -3.32 5.44
N ARG A 103 0.11 -3.43 6.76
CA ARG A 103 0.50 -2.41 7.74
C ARG A 103 1.32 -3.12 8.82
N ASP A 104 2.62 -2.83 8.87
CA ASP A 104 3.57 -3.53 9.72
C ASP A 104 3.52 -5.07 9.48
N GLU A 105 3.31 -5.86 10.53
CA GLU A 105 3.16 -7.32 10.50
C GLU A 105 1.70 -7.78 10.30
N ALA A 106 0.76 -6.84 10.13
CA ALA A 106 -0.65 -7.11 9.88
C ALA A 106 -1.04 -6.89 8.42
N CYS A 107 -1.97 -7.70 7.95
CA CYS A 107 -2.48 -7.72 6.60
C CYS A 107 -3.98 -7.44 6.61
N MET A 108 -4.44 -6.73 5.59
CA MET A 108 -5.86 -6.59 5.30
C MET A 108 -6.43 -7.99 4.98
N ASP A 109 -7.45 -8.39 5.72
CA ASP A 109 -8.00 -9.74 5.71
C ASP A 109 -9.52 -9.66 5.54
N TYR A 110 -10.07 -10.46 4.62
CA TYR A 110 -11.50 -10.55 4.40
C TYR A 110 -11.97 -12.01 4.30
N ALA A 111 -12.76 -12.42 5.28
CA ALA A 111 -13.33 -13.76 5.40
C ALA A 111 -14.87 -13.80 5.24
N GLY A 112 -15.47 -12.76 4.65
CA GLY A 112 -16.91 -12.73 4.32
C GLY A 112 -17.78 -11.76 5.13
N SER A 113 -17.21 -11.01 6.08
CA SER A 113 -17.93 -10.03 6.91
C SER A 113 -17.33 -8.63 6.79
N ASP A 114 -16.55 -8.19 7.77
CA ASP A 114 -15.81 -6.95 7.72
C ASP A 114 -14.39 -7.19 7.20
N VAL A 115 -13.79 -6.15 6.62
CA VAL A 115 -12.36 -6.13 6.33
C VAL A 115 -11.63 -5.77 7.61
N ILE A 116 -10.76 -6.64 8.09
CA ILE A 116 -10.04 -6.49 9.36
C ILE A 116 -8.52 -6.46 9.13
N LEU A 117 -7.78 -6.15 10.19
CA LEU A 117 -6.36 -6.48 10.27
C LEU A 117 -6.15 -7.82 10.95
N TYR A 118 -5.32 -8.67 10.34
CA TYR A 118 -4.92 -9.95 10.90
C TYR A 118 -3.43 -10.20 10.63
N PRO A 119 -2.70 -10.98 11.46
CA PRO A 119 -1.30 -11.27 11.21
C PRO A 119 -1.09 -11.82 9.80
N CYS A 120 -0.10 -11.26 9.10
CA CYS A 120 0.24 -11.70 7.75
C CYS A 120 0.74 -13.15 7.77
N HIS A 121 0.14 -14.02 6.95
CA HIS A 121 0.53 -15.43 6.88
C HIS A 121 1.10 -15.85 5.52
N GLY A 122 1.01 -15.02 4.47
CA GLY A 122 1.61 -15.30 3.17
C GLY A 122 1.02 -16.51 2.42
N SER A 123 -0.10 -17.04 2.88
CA SER A 123 -0.76 -18.22 2.30
C SER A 123 -1.77 -17.88 1.20
N LYS A 124 -1.84 -16.59 0.80
CA LYS A 124 -2.90 -16.04 -0.07
C LYS A 124 -4.28 -16.24 0.59
N GLY A 125 -5.33 -16.52 -0.20
CA GLY A 125 -6.68 -16.81 0.31
C GLY A 125 -7.45 -15.54 0.67
N ASN A 126 -7.72 -15.36 1.97
CA ASN A 126 -8.42 -14.21 2.56
C ASN A 126 -7.54 -12.96 2.71
N GLN A 127 -6.22 -13.08 2.54
CA GLN A 127 -5.27 -11.96 2.55
C GLN A 127 -4.71 -11.61 1.17
N TYR A 128 -5.30 -12.17 0.10
CA TYR A 128 -4.86 -11.94 -1.27
C TYR A 128 -5.72 -10.91 -1.97
N TRP A 129 -5.07 -9.86 -2.46
CA TRP A 129 -5.66 -8.69 -3.08
C TRP A 129 -4.97 -8.40 -4.41
N GLU A 130 -5.78 -8.10 -5.41
CA GLU A 130 -5.34 -7.66 -6.73
C GLU A 130 -5.65 -6.18 -6.88
N TYR A 131 -4.66 -5.38 -7.25
CA TYR A 131 -4.86 -3.97 -7.57
C TYR A 131 -4.77 -3.77 -9.08
N SER A 132 -5.84 -3.24 -9.69
CA SER A 132 -5.85 -2.82 -11.09
C SER A 132 -5.63 -1.31 -11.15
N PRO A 133 -4.45 -0.82 -11.57
CA PRO A 133 -4.21 0.61 -11.74
C PRO A 133 -5.00 1.21 -12.92
N GLU A 134 -5.45 0.39 -13.86
CA GLU A 134 -6.25 0.82 -15.01
C GLU A 134 -7.68 1.18 -14.59
N THR A 135 -8.24 0.40 -13.66
CA THR A 135 -9.61 0.62 -13.15
C THR A 135 -9.64 1.26 -11.77
N ASN A 136 -8.48 1.44 -11.13
CA ASN A 136 -8.31 1.88 -9.74
C ASN A 136 -9.09 0.99 -8.75
N ARG A 137 -9.17 -0.32 -8.96
CA ARG A 137 -9.92 -1.22 -8.08
C ARG A 137 -9.00 -2.10 -7.26
N ILE A 138 -9.37 -2.29 -6.00
CA ILE A 138 -8.79 -3.29 -5.10
C ILE A 138 -9.78 -4.47 -5.06
N ILE A 139 -9.37 -5.61 -5.59
CA ILE A 139 -10.20 -6.79 -5.81
C ILE A 139 -9.70 -7.87 -4.85
N HIS A 140 -10.60 -8.44 -4.06
CA HIS A 140 -10.27 -9.55 -3.21
C HIS A 140 -10.19 -10.84 -4.03
N GLY A 141 -9.04 -11.51 -3.99
CA GLY A 141 -8.72 -12.54 -4.98
C GLY A 141 -9.56 -13.80 -4.88
N SER A 142 -10.03 -14.20 -3.69
CA SER A 142 -10.88 -15.40 -3.51
C SER A 142 -12.37 -15.10 -3.76
N SER A 143 -12.92 -14.05 -3.16
CA SER A 143 -14.35 -13.70 -3.30
C SER A 143 -14.70 -12.99 -4.62
N LYS A 144 -13.70 -12.45 -5.33
CA LYS A 144 -13.84 -11.60 -6.51
C LYS A 144 -14.66 -10.31 -6.31
N LYS A 145 -14.94 -9.95 -5.05
CA LYS A 145 -15.57 -8.68 -4.66
C LYS A 145 -14.55 -7.55 -4.60
N CYS A 146 -15.04 -6.34 -4.78
CA CYS A 146 -14.25 -5.12 -4.73
C CYS A 146 -14.40 -4.42 -3.38
N LEU A 147 -13.29 -3.88 -2.87
CA LEU A 147 -13.30 -3.01 -1.71
C LEU A 147 -14.04 -1.70 -2.05
N ALA A 148 -14.96 -1.28 -1.20
CA ALA A 148 -15.69 -0.02 -1.34
C ALA A 148 -15.81 0.69 0.02
N ILE A 149 -16.14 1.98 -0.04
CA ILE A 149 -16.65 2.72 1.13
C ILE A 149 -18.17 2.56 1.18
N SER A 150 -18.76 2.34 2.35
CA SER A 150 -20.21 2.29 2.55
C SER A 150 -20.92 3.56 2.09
N GLN A 151 -22.22 3.48 1.76
CA GLN A 151 -22.98 4.64 1.29
C GLN A 151 -22.98 5.82 2.29
N ASP A 152 -23.00 5.51 3.59
CA ASP A 152 -22.91 6.50 4.67
C ASP A 152 -21.48 6.98 4.97
N ARG A 153 -20.48 6.47 4.23
CA ARG A 153 -19.06 6.83 4.30
C ARG A 153 -18.37 6.53 5.63
N LYS A 154 -18.94 5.63 6.43
CA LYS A 154 -18.42 5.33 7.78
C LYS A 154 -17.49 4.12 7.84
N LYS A 155 -17.58 3.19 6.89
CA LYS A 155 -16.78 1.96 6.94
C LYS A 155 -16.43 1.41 5.57
N LEU A 156 -15.48 0.48 5.56
CA LEU A 156 -15.19 -0.36 4.40
C LEU A 156 -16.25 -1.46 4.27
N VAL A 157 -16.58 -1.80 3.03
CA VAL A 157 -17.49 -2.90 2.67
C VAL A 157 -16.96 -3.63 1.45
N MET A 158 -17.42 -4.87 1.25
CA MET A 158 -17.10 -5.68 0.07
C MET A 158 -18.33 -5.85 -0.81
N GLU A 159 -18.26 -5.35 -2.03
CA GLU A 159 -19.39 -5.31 -2.97
C GLU A 159 -19.02 -6.00 -4.30
N ASP A 160 -20.01 -6.29 -5.13
CA ASP A 160 -19.74 -6.74 -6.49
C ASP A 160 -19.05 -5.64 -7.29
N CYS A 161 -18.04 -6.03 -8.06
CA CYS A 161 -17.19 -5.10 -8.77
C CYS A 161 -17.96 -4.39 -9.90
N SER A 162 -17.93 -3.05 -9.90
CA SER A 162 -18.52 -2.20 -10.94
C SER A 162 -17.51 -1.14 -11.40
N LEU A 163 -17.48 -0.86 -12.71
CA LEU A 163 -16.63 0.20 -13.28
C LEU A 163 -17.22 1.60 -13.04
N GLU A 164 -18.54 1.67 -12.85
CA GLU A 164 -19.29 2.91 -12.63
C GLU A 164 -19.34 3.30 -11.15
N GLU A 165 -19.04 2.37 -10.23
CA GLU A 165 -19.08 2.65 -8.80
C GLU A 165 -17.83 3.41 -8.34
N GLY A 166 -17.98 4.71 -8.12
CA GLY A 166 -16.91 5.59 -7.64
C GLY A 166 -16.37 5.20 -6.27
N ARG A 167 -17.21 4.65 -5.37
CA ARG A 167 -16.79 4.21 -4.03
C ARG A 167 -15.80 3.05 -4.07
N GLN A 168 -15.70 2.33 -5.19
CA GLN A 168 -14.76 1.23 -5.43
C GLN A 168 -13.42 1.68 -6.03
N LYS A 169 -13.24 2.99 -6.26
CA LYS A 169 -12.03 3.54 -6.89
C LYS A 169 -11.03 4.00 -5.83
N TRP A 170 -9.88 3.35 -5.77
CA TRP A 170 -8.80 3.54 -4.83
C TRP A 170 -7.49 3.83 -5.56
N LYS A 171 -6.68 4.69 -4.98
CA LYS A 171 -5.33 4.93 -5.48
C LYS A 171 -4.34 4.86 -4.32
N PHE A 172 -3.30 4.07 -4.54
CA PHE A 172 -2.11 4.07 -3.70
C PHE A 172 -1.26 5.28 -4.06
N GLU A 173 -0.84 6.06 -3.08
CA GLU A 173 -0.06 7.28 -3.29
C GLU A 173 1.21 7.04 -4.12
N ASN A 174 1.91 5.93 -3.87
CA ASN A 174 3.26 5.68 -4.38
C ASN A 174 3.39 4.39 -5.23
N TYR A 175 2.35 3.99 -5.95
CA TYR A 175 2.35 2.77 -6.77
C TYR A 175 3.11 2.90 -8.10
N ASP A 176 3.94 1.91 -8.45
CA ASP A 176 4.68 1.84 -9.73
C ASP A 176 4.21 0.63 -10.59
N PRO A 177 3.46 0.85 -11.68
CA PRO A 177 2.97 -0.23 -12.54
C PRO A 177 4.08 -0.95 -13.31
N ASN A 178 5.27 -0.34 -13.46
CA ASN A 178 6.40 -0.93 -14.19
C ASN A 178 7.23 -1.88 -13.33
N LYS A 179 6.81 -2.12 -12.08
CA LYS A 179 7.47 -3.00 -11.12
C LYS A 179 6.61 -4.21 -10.75
N LYS A 180 5.60 -4.52 -11.58
CA LYS A 180 4.93 -5.82 -11.60
C LYS A 180 5.98 -6.88 -11.93
N LEU A 181 6.30 -7.74 -10.96
CA LEU A 181 7.12 -8.94 -11.16
C LEU A 181 6.20 -10.12 -11.46
#